data_AF-A0A6M1LWD1-F1
#
_entry.id   AF-A0A6M1LWD1-F1
#
_cell.length_a   1.000
_cell.length_b   1.000
_cell.length_c   1.000
_cell.angle_alpha   90.00
_cell.angle_beta   90.00
_cell.angle_gamma   90.00
#
_symmetry.space_group_name_H-M   'P 1'
#
loop_
_entity.id
_entity.type
_entity.pdbx_description
1 polymer ?
#
loop_
_entity_poly.entity_id
_entity_poly.type
_entity_poly.pdbx_seq_one_letter_code
_entity_poly.pdbx_strand_id
1 'polypeptide(L)'
;MKMDRAMISSATKEASERWLSDFPKVSALDRDPRGLPIPQNVTVDPKNGKPVFAVRDAEREIELLYSKKCSVTGTNLDSNDVWFVTTPDLAFVPFGAIQDAPICGEAKEFTLRVCPYFGLSNYTRLTDGQAQAIIPALSATIPSDHRTPTEFVAVQVTGFQVRFTRQGLRYYPSRHYRKIELWSKQIRQRVVEGREVRSAIEEGLRKGLQIPPDQWPAWSRSTLDGSLNGCWPWDQSEEKEQLIQVARSAR
;
A
#
# COMPACT_ATOMS: atom_id res chain seq x y z
N MET A 1 15.54 -20.93 -14.09
CA MET A 1 15.29 -20.31 -15.41
C MET A 1 14.85 -18.88 -15.17
N LYS A 2 15.63 -17.87 -15.57
CA LYS A 2 15.26 -16.45 -15.39
C LYS A 2 14.18 -16.10 -16.43
N MET A 3 13.00 -15.65 -16.00
CA MET A 3 12.00 -15.13 -16.93
C MET A 3 12.50 -13.82 -17.53
N ASP A 4 12.42 -13.70 -18.85
CA ASP A 4 12.73 -12.45 -19.54
C ASP A 4 11.64 -11.40 -19.27
N ARG A 5 12.02 -10.12 -19.32
CA ARG A 5 11.14 -8.96 -19.09
C ARG A 5 9.92 -8.96 -20.01
N ALA A 6 10.10 -9.39 -21.26
CA ALA A 6 9.01 -9.53 -22.22
C ALA A 6 7.96 -10.54 -21.74
N MET A 7 8.41 -11.68 -21.18
CA MET A 7 7.51 -12.71 -20.62
C MET A 7 6.75 -12.21 -19.39
N ILE A 8 7.42 -11.48 -18.49
CA ILE A 8 6.76 -10.89 -17.31
C ILE A 8 5.71 -9.87 -17.74
N SER A 9 6.04 -9.03 -18.74
CA SER A 9 5.10 -8.05 -19.27
C SER A 9 3.89 -8.71 -19.94
N SER A 10 4.10 -9.78 -20.74
CA SER A 10 3.01 -10.52 -21.38
C SER A 10 2.12 -11.21 -20.35
N ALA A 11 2.72 -11.93 -19.40
CA ALA A 11 1.97 -12.62 -18.35
C ALA A 11 1.18 -11.64 -17.47
N THR A 12 1.74 -10.47 -17.16
CA THR A 12 1.02 -9.44 -16.39
C THR A 12 -0.15 -8.87 -17.19
N LYS A 13 0.04 -8.66 -18.50
CA LYS A 13 -1.01 -8.18 -19.40
C LYS A 13 -2.15 -9.20 -19.50
N GLU A 14 -1.84 -10.46 -19.77
CA GLU A 14 -2.82 -11.55 -19.87
C GLU A 14 -3.59 -11.72 -18.55
N ALA A 15 -2.89 -11.69 -17.41
CA ALA A 15 -3.52 -11.72 -16.10
C ALA A 15 -4.44 -10.50 -15.91
N SER A 16 -3.97 -9.29 -16.24
CA SER A 16 -4.78 -8.08 -16.15
C SER A 16 -6.04 -8.21 -17.01
N GLU A 17 -5.92 -8.54 -18.29
CA GLU A 17 -7.06 -8.68 -19.21
C GLU A 17 -8.10 -9.69 -18.71
N ARG A 18 -7.65 -10.82 -18.16
CA ARG A 18 -8.53 -11.83 -17.57
C ARG A 18 -9.36 -11.28 -16.41
N TRP A 19 -8.76 -10.43 -15.59
CA TRP A 19 -9.36 -9.96 -14.34
C TRP A 19 -10.11 -8.63 -14.49
N LEU A 20 -9.78 -7.81 -15.50
CA LEU A 20 -10.34 -6.47 -15.66
C LEU A 20 -11.88 -6.45 -15.72
N SER A 21 -12.52 -7.45 -16.35
CA SER A 21 -13.98 -7.56 -16.38
C SER A 21 -14.62 -7.66 -14.99
N ASP A 22 -13.88 -8.17 -14.02
CA ASP A 22 -14.36 -8.35 -12.64
C ASP A 22 -14.12 -7.11 -11.76
N PHE A 23 -13.38 -6.11 -12.28
CA PHE A 23 -12.94 -4.92 -11.56
C PHE A 23 -13.28 -3.63 -12.33
N PRO A 24 -14.54 -3.15 -12.27
CA PRO A 24 -15.02 -2.02 -13.07
C PRO A 24 -14.33 -0.68 -12.75
N LYS A 25 -14.02 -0.38 -11.48
CA LYS A 25 -13.29 0.85 -11.11
C LYS A 25 -11.85 0.82 -11.63
N VAL A 26 -11.20 -0.34 -11.62
CA VAL A 26 -9.85 -0.52 -12.21
C VAL A 26 -9.91 -0.51 -13.74
N SER A 27 -10.99 -1.00 -14.32
CA SER A 27 -11.22 -0.99 -15.76
C SER A 27 -11.39 0.39 -16.37
N ALA A 28 -11.89 1.34 -15.57
CA ALA A 28 -12.05 2.73 -15.97
C ALA A 28 -10.73 3.55 -15.95
N LEU A 29 -9.62 2.97 -15.49
CA LEU A 29 -8.33 3.67 -15.44
C LEU A 29 -7.68 3.78 -16.81
N ASP A 30 -6.97 4.89 -17.01
CA ASP A 30 -6.06 5.06 -18.14
C ASP A 30 -5.07 3.89 -18.22
N ARG A 31 -4.66 3.57 -19.46
CA ARG A 31 -3.75 2.46 -19.74
C ARG A 31 -2.40 2.98 -20.17
N ASP A 32 -1.35 2.31 -19.73
CA ASP A 32 -0.02 2.51 -20.30
C ASP A 32 0.07 1.85 -21.70
N PRO A 33 1.16 2.05 -22.46
CA PRO A 33 1.33 1.43 -23.78
C PRO A 33 1.32 -0.11 -23.79
N ARG A 34 1.43 -0.76 -22.63
CA ARG A 34 1.34 -2.22 -22.49
C ARG A 34 -0.11 -2.68 -22.27
N GLY A 35 -1.04 -1.75 -22.04
CA GLY A 35 -2.45 -2.02 -21.72
C GLY A 35 -2.73 -2.18 -20.23
N LEU A 36 -1.78 -1.86 -19.34
CA LEU A 36 -1.96 -2.01 -17.89
C LEU A 36 -2.62 -0.76 -17.28
N PRO A 37 -3.55 -0.90 -16.31
CA PRO A 37 -4.10 0.23 -15.56
C PRO A 37 -2.99 1.08 -14.93
N ILE A 38 -3.10 2.39 -15.06
CA ILE A 38 -2.24 3.36 -14.37
C ILE A 38 -2.96 3.81 -13.08
N PRO A 39 -2.44 3.47 -11.89
CA PRO A 39 -2.97 3.98 -10.62
C PRO A 39 -2.91 5.51 -10.53
N GLN A 40 -3.88 6.11 -9.85
CA GLN A 40 -4.02 7.58 -9.75
C GLN A 40 -2.93 8.29 -8.94
N ASN A 41 -2.20 7.57 -8.09
CA ASN A 41 -1.09 8.10 -7.29
C ASN A 41 0.30 7.83 -7.88
N VAL A 42 0.39 7.28 -9.10
CA VAL A 42 1.68 7.02 -9.77
C VAL A 42 2.26 8.30 -10.37
N THR A 43 3.56 8.51 -10.15
CA THR A 43 4.31 9.62 -10.75
C THR A 43 4.45 9.43 -12.25
N VAL A 44 4.43 10.53 -12.99
CA VAL A 44 4.71 10.57 -14.43
C VAL A 44 6.08 11.19 -14.68
N ASP A 45 6.88 10.60 -15.56
CA ASP A 45 8.17 11.14 -15.98
C ASP A 45 7.97 12.49 -16.70
N PRO A 46 8.54 13.60 -16.18
CA PRO A 46 8.32 14.93 -16.74
C PRO A 46 8.89 15.11 -18.15
N LYS A 47 9.83 14.25 -18.60
CA LYS A 47 10.47 14.36 -19.92
C LYS A 47 9.67 13.69 -21.02
N ASN A 48 8.97 12.60 -20.71
CA ASN A 48 8.34 11.76 -21.73
C ASN A 48 6.87 11.39 -21.42
N GLY A 49 6.33 11.83 -20.29
CA GLY A 49 4.94 11.60 -19.90
C GLY A 49 4.62 10.15 -19.53
N LYS A 50 5.62 9.27 -19.34
CA LYS A 50 5.37 7.85 -19.03
C LYS A 50 5.17 7.63 -17.53
N PRO A 51 4.22 6.77 -17.13
CA PRO A 51 4.02 6.41 -15.73
C PRO A 51 5.21 5.63 -15.16
N VAL A 52 5.63 6.00 -13.96
CA VAL A 52 6.70 5.34 -13.20
C VAL A 52 6.07 4.57 -12.04
N PHE A 53 5.59 3.36 -12.30
CA PHE A 53 4.84 2.53 -11.35
C PHE A 53 5.54 2.24 -10.00
N ALA A 54 6.86 2.41 -9.92
CA ALA A 54 7.64 2.24 -8.69
C ALA A 54 7.69 3.50 -7.81
N VAL A 55 7.24 4.65 -8.34
CA VAL A 55 7.32 5.95 -7.68
C VAL A 55 5.92 6.53 -7.54
N ARG A 56 5.59 6.90 -6.30
CA ARG A 56 4.32 7.54 -5.96
C ARG A 56 4.51 9.04 -5.95
N ASP A 57 3.52 9.76 -6.47
CA ASP A 57 3.47 11.21 -6.34
C ASP A 57 2.86 11.55 -4.99
N ALA A 58 3.70 11.99 -4.05
CA ALA A 58 3.29 12.29 -2.69
C ALA A 58 2.23 13.41 -2.63
N GLU A 59 2.33 14.46 -3.47
CA GLU A 59 1.32 15.51 -3.49
C GLU A 59 -0.02 14.96 -3.99
N ARG A 60 0.02 14.19 -5.08
CA ARG A 60 -1.18 13.54 -5.62
C ARG A 60 -1.81 12.55 -4.63
N GLU A 61 -0.99 11.81 -3.90
CA GLU A 61 -1.45 10.89 -2.85
C GLU A 61 -2.16 11.63 -1.71
N ILE A 62 -1.61 12.77 -1.25
CA ILE A 62 -2.25 13.62 -0.24
C ILE A 62 -3.57 14.18 -0.76
N GLU A 63 -3.58 14.67 -2.01
CA GLU A 63 -4.79 15.19 -2.65
C GLU A 63 -5.91 14.13 -2.72
N LEU A 64 -5.56 12.90 -3.13
CA LEU A 64 -6.51 11.79 -3.16
C LEU A 64 -6.99 11.43 -1.75
N LEU A 65 -6.07 11.32 -0.78
CA LEU A 65 -6.38 11.00 0.61
C LEU A 65 -7.41 11.99 1.18
N TYR A 66 -7.10 13.29 1.16
CA TYR A 66 -7.97 14.32 1.74
C TYR A 66 -9.23 14.59 0.91
N SER A 67 -9.29 14.12 -0.34
CA SER A 67 -10.52 14.09 -1.13
C SER A 67 -11.36 12.83 -0.90
N LYS A 68 -11.00 11.99 0.08
CA LYS A 68 -11.64 10.68 0.36
C LYS A 68 -11.68 9.79 -0.89
N LYS A 69 -10.58 9.73 -1.65
CA LYS A 69 -10.46 8.95 -2.88
C LYS A 69 -9.43 7.83 -2.74
N CYS A 70 -9.70 6.71 -3.40
CA CYS A 70 -8.80 5.57 -3.49
C CYS A 70 -7.54 5.98 -4.24
N SER A 71 -6.37 5.69 -3.67
CA SER A 71 -5.08 6.04 -4.27
C SER A 71 -4.85 5.39 -5.63
N VAL A 72 -5.43 4.21 -5.86
CA VAL A 72 -5.33 3.48 -7.12
C VAL A 72 -6.40 3.91 -8.13
N THR A 73 -7.67 3.88 -7.75
CA THR A 73 -8.77 4.06 -8.71
C THR A 73 -9.24 5.52 -8.84
N GLY A 74 -8.92 6.38 -7.87
CA GLY A 74 -9.45 7.75 -7.80
C GLY A 74 -10.94 7.85 -7.47
N THR A 75 -11.61 6.72 -7.28
CA THR A 75 -13.02 6.67 -6.86
C THR A 75 -13.15 6.94 -5.37
N ASN A 76 -14.33 7.36 -4.92
CA ASN A 76 -14.56 7.64 -3.50
C ASN A 76 -14.33 6.38 -2.64
N LEU A 77 -13.65 6.55 -1.51
CA LEU A 77 -13.54 5.54 -0.47
C LEU A 77 -14.80 5.57 0.38
N ASP A 78 -15.47 4.43 0.51
CA ASP A 78 -16.44 4.24 1.59
C ASP A 78 -15.65 3.97 2.88
N SER A 79 -16.04 4.58 3.99
CA SER A 79 -15.43 4.33 5.30
C SER A 79 -15.57 2.86 5.75
N ASN A 80 -16.50 2.10 5.14
CA ASN A 80 -16.64 0.65 5.32
C ASN A 80 -15.84 -0.17 4.29
N ASP A 81 -15.16 0.45 3.32
CA ASP A 81 -14.37 -0.22 2.27
C ASP A 81 -12.97 0.41 2.15
N VAL A 82 -12.31 0.64 3.28
CA VAL A 82 -10.94 1.15 3.34
C VAL A 82 -9.98 0.01 3.68
N TRP A 83 -9.07 -0.26 2.76
CA TRP A 83 -8.11 -1.34 2.86
C TRP A 83 -6.68 -0.84 2.81
N PHE A 84 -5.81 -1.52 3.55
CA PHE A 84 -4.37 -1.46 3.35
C PHE A 84 -3.86 -2.84 2.94
N VAL A 85 -2.86 -2.88 2.07
CA VAL A 85 -2.12 -4.08 1.71
C VAL A 85 -0.70 -3.92 2.24
N THR A 86 -0.22 -4.89 3.01
CA THR A 86 1.10 -4.84 3.65
C THR A 86 1.57 -6.24 4.03
N THR A 87 2.66 -6.35 4.78
CA THR A 87 3.18 -7.61 5.32
C THR A 87 2.64 -7.89 6.73
N PRO A 88 2.59 -9.16 7.18
CA PRO A 88 2.07 -9.51 8.50
C PRO A 88 2.72 -8.73 9.66
N ASP A 89 4.03 -8.51 9.60
CA ASP A 89 4.79 -7.79 10.62
C ASP A 89 4.33 -6.33 10.75
N LEU A 90 4.05 -5.63 9.65
CA LEU A 90 3.54 -4.25 9.69
C LEU A 90 2.04 -4.19 10.03
N ALA A 91 1.26 -5.17 9.57
CA ALA A 91 -0.17 -5.24 9.83
C ALA A 91 -0.46 -5.42 11.32
N PHE A 92 0.29 -6.29 12.01
CA PHE A 92 -0.11 -6.73 13.35
C PHE A 92 0.64 -6.03 14.49
N VAL A 93 1.87 -5.53 14.30
CA VAL A 93 2.61 -4.89 15.41
C VAL A 93 2.16 -3.46 15.68
N PRO A 94 2.11 -2.96 16.93
CA PRO A 94 1.43 -1.69 17.28
C PRO A 94 2.08 -0.46 16.65
N PHE A 95 3.38 -0.54 16.42
CA PHE A 95 4.17 0.50 15.77
C PHE A 95 4.42 0.23 14.28
N GLY A 96 3.73 -0.75 13.69
CA GLY A 96 3.80 -1.04 12.27
C GLY A 96 3.27 0.14 11.47
N ALA A 97 4.13 0.71 10.62
CA ALA A 97 3.82 1.84 9.77
C ALA A 97 3.65 1.35 8.34
N ILE A 98 2.44 1.51 7.78
CA ILE A 98 2.16 1.10 6.41
C ILE A 98 2.63 2.20 5.46
N GLN A 99 3.31 1.81 4.39
CA GLN A 99 3.85 2.77 3.42
C GLN A 99 2.85 3.09 2.33
N ASP A 100 2.06 2.10 1.89
CA ASP A 100 1.11 2.26 0.80
C ASP A 100 -0.17 2.94 1.28
N ALA A 101 -0.73 3.81 0.42
CA ALA A 101 -1.95 4.54 0.69
C ALA A 101 -3.19 3.64 0.77
N PRO A 102 -4.24 4.08 1.46
CA PRO A 102 -5.49 3.34 1.53
C PRO A 102 -6.12 3.17 0.14
N ILE A 103 -6.73 2.00 -0.07
CA ILE A 103 -7.39 1.63 -1.32
C ILE A 103 -8.78 1.04 -1.05
N CYS A 104 -9.64 1.03 -2.07
CA CYS A 104 -10.92 0.34 -2.00
C CYS A 104 -10.75 -1.18 -2.15
N GLY A 105 -11.77 -1.95 -1.77
CA GLY A 105 -11.72 -3.42 -1.81
C GLY A 105 -11.48 -3.97 -3.21
N GLU A 106 -12.02 -3.31 -4.23
CA GLU A 106 -11.79 -3.67 -5.63
C GLU A 106 -10.32 -3.51 -6.03
N ALA A 107 -9.73 -2.35 -5.73
CA ALA A 107 -8.32 -2.08 -6.00
C ALA A 107 -7.40 -3.02 -5.21
N LYS A 108 -7.76 -3.35 -3.96
CA LYS A 108 -7.04 -4.33 -3.14
C LYS A 108 -7.02 -5.70 -3.81
N GLU A 109 -8.17 -6.20 -4.26
CA GLU A 109 -8.29 -7.50 -4.90
C GLU A 109 -7.49 -7.55 -6.21
N PHE A 110 -7.65 -6.53 -7.06
CA PHE A 110 -6.90 -6.42 -8.30
C PHE A 110 -5.40 -6.37 -8.06
N THR A 111 -4.94 -5.51 -7.14
CA THR A 111 -3.52 -5.39 -6.80
C THR A 111 -2.96 -6.75 -6.34
N LEU A 112 -3.62 -7.44 -5.43
CA LEU A 112 -3.10 -8.72 -4.91
C LEU A 112 -3.17 -9.87 -5.93
N ARG A 113 -4.04 -9.81 -6.94
CA ARG A 113 -4.17 -10.85 -7.99
C ARG A 113 -3.31 -10.58 -9.22
N VAL A 114 -3.19 -9.32 -9.63
CA VAL A 114 -2.62 -8.94 -10.93
C VAL A 114 -1.22 -8.36 -10.79
N CYS A 115 -0.95 -7.61 -9.73
CA CYS A 115 0.31 -6.91 -9.64
C CYS A 115 1.47 -7.93 -9.57
N PRO A 116 2.45 -7.83 -10.49
CA PRO A 116 3.49 -8.85 -10.65
C PRO A 116 4.38 -8.96 -9.41
N TYR A 117 4.43 -7.90 -8.57
CA TYR A 117 5.14 -7.91 -7.29
C TYR A 117 4.62 -8.99 -6.32
N PHE A 118 3.34 -9.39 -6.41
CA PHE A 118 2.72 -10.36 -5.48
C PHE A 118 2.73 -11.82 -5.98
N GLY A 119 3.14 -12.05 -7.24
CA GLY A 119 3.10 -13.37 -7.90
C GLY A 119 4.45 -14.00 -8.25
N LEU A 120 5.56 -13.24 -8.16
CA LEU A 120 6.87 -13.70 -8.61
C LEU A 120 7.68 -14.31 -7.45
N SER A 121 7.97 -15.61 -7.54
CA SER A 121 8.76 -16.36 -6.56
C SER A 121 10.26 -16.00 -6.53
N ASN A 122 10.74 -15.21 -7.49
CA ASN A 122 12.14 -14.79 -7.64
C ASN A 122 12.25 -13.41 -8.32
N TYR A 123 11.69 -12.37 -7.70
CA TYR A 123 11.82 -11.02 -8.22
C TYR A 123 13.28 -10.57 -8.18
N THR A 124 13.90 -10.40 -9.35
CA THR A 124 15.22 -9.79 -9.47
C THR A 124 15.04 -8.29 -9.42
N ARG A 125 15.75 -7.64 -8.49
CA ARG A 125 16.03 -6.20 -8.31
C ARG A 125 15.62 -5.31 -9.50
N LEU A 126 15.03 -4.14 -9.20
CA LEU A 126 14.94 -3.02 -10.16
C LEU A 126 16.26 -2.91 -10.93
N THR A 127 16.22 -2.95 -12.26
CA THR A 127 17.49 -2.87 -13.01
C THR A 127 18.20 -1.57 -12.69
N ASP A 128 19.53 -1.55 -12.81
CA ASP A 128 20.31 -0.36 -12.50
C ASP A 128 19.82 0.88 -13.25
N GLY A 129 19.29 0.77 -14.47
CA GLY A 129 18.64 1.88 -15.18
C GLY A 129 17.32 2.38 -14.56
N GLN A 130 16.52 1.50 -13.93
CA GLN A 130 15.34 1.88 -13.16
C GLN A 130 15.74 2.48 -11.80
N ALA A 131 16.82 1.98 -11.19
CA ALA A 131 17.40 2.55 -9.99
C ALA A 131 18.09 3.91 -10.27
N GLN A 132 18.74 4.09 -11.41
CA GLN A 132 19.35 5.36 -11.82
C GLN A 132 18.30 6.39 -12.19
N ALA A 133 17.17 5.99 -12.77
CA ALA A 133 16.03 6.90 -12.98
C ALA A 133 15.40 7.38 -11.65
N ILE A 134 15.69 6.72 -10.54
CA ILE A 134 15.26 7.07 -9.17
C ILE A 134 16.31 7.98 -8.47
N ILE A 135 17.53 8.08 -9.00
CA ILE A 135 18.65 8.83 -8.40
C ILE A 135 18.91 10.05 -9.29
N PRO A 136 18.20 11.19 -9.07
CA PRO A 136 18.75 12.15 -8.12
C PRO A 136 17.67 13.00 -7.41
N ALA A 137 16.86 12.42 -6.52
CA ALA A 137 16.01 13.21 -5.63
C ALA A 137 15.84 12.70 -4.18
N LEU A 138 16.20 11.46 -3.84
CA LEU A 138 16.05 10.99 -2.44
C LEU A 138 17.28 10.21 -1.99
N SER A 139 18.21 10.95 -1.37
CA SER A 139 19.33 10.37 -0.62
C SER A 139 18.79 9.81 0.70
N ALA A 140 18.54 8.50 0.75
CA ALA A 140 18.51 7.72 1.97
C ALA A 140 18.82 6.26 1.66
N THR A 141 19.88 5.77 2.30
CA THR A 141 20.43 4.42 2.27
C THR A 141 19.32 3.37 2.39
N ILE A 142 19.03 2.66 1.29
CA ILE A 142 18.14 1.51 1.27
C ILE A 142 18.91 0.31 1.88
N PRO A 143 18.45 -0.32 2.97
CA PRO A 143 19.10 -1.51 3.52
C PRO A 143 19.11 -2.65 2.49
N SER A 144 20.27 -3.27 2.31
CA SER A 144 20.61 -4.13 1.18
C SER A 144 20.11 -5.59 1.23
N ASP A 145 19.28 -5.98 2.20
CA ASP A 145 18.74 -7.36 2.26
C ASP A 145 17.25 -7.37 1.86
N HIS A 146 17.03 -7.21 0.55
CA HIS A 146 15.71 -7.21 -0.07
C HIS A 146 15.17 -8.63 -0.26
N ARG A 147 14.66 -9.25 0.79
CA ARG A 147 13.88 -10.48 0.67
C ARG A 147 12.43 -10.14 0.35
N THR A 148 11.95 -10.59 -0.80
CA THR A 148 10.54 -10.44 -1.20
C THR A 148 9.64 -11.15 -0.18
N PRO A 149 8.63 -10.48 0.40
CA PRO A 149 7.66 -11.14 1.26
C PRO A 149 6.91 -12.22 0.47
N THR A 150 6.88 -13.44 0.98
CA THR A 150 6.09 -14.54 0.39
C THR A 150 4.62 -14.51 0.80
N GLU A 151 4.31 -13.66 1.76
CA GLU A 151 3.00 -13.53 2.39
C GLU A 151 2.64 -12.05 2.53
N PHE A 152 1.39 -11.76 2.21
CA PHE A 152 0.80 -10.42 2.31
C PHE A 152 -0.49 -10.50 3.10
N VAL A 153 -0.85 -9.37 3.68
CA VAL A 153 -2.10 -9.19 4.42
C VAL A 153 -2.82 -7.99 3.84
N ALA A 154 -4.11 -8.17 3.55
CA ALA A 154 -5.02 -7.05 3.34
C ALA A 154 -5.83 -6.84 4.61
N VAL A 155 -5.83 -5.63 5.15
CA VAL A 155 -6.57 -5.28 6.37
C VAL A 155 -7.62 -4.22 6.06
N GLN A 156 -8.88 -4.53 6.38
CA GLN A 156 -9.97 -3.57 6.30
C GLN A 156 -10.03 -2.81 7.61
N VAL A 157 -9.73 -1.51 7.56
CA VAL A 157 -9.56 -0.69 8.77
C VAL A 157 -10.85 0.00 9.18
N THR A 158 -10.91 0.39 10.46
CA THR A 158 -12.01 1.17 11.03
C THR A 158 -11.66 2.65 11.20
N GLY A 159 -10.42 3.02 10.90
CA GLY A 159 -9.85 4.36 10.98
C GLY A 159 -8.33 4.26 10.95
N PHE A 160 -7.66 5.39 10.74
CA PHE A 160 -6.19 5.46 10.72
C PHE A 160 -5.71 6.91 10.91
N GLN A 161 -4.44 7.05 11.25
CA GLN A 161 -3.72 8.32 11.17
C GLN A 161 -2.69 8.27 10.05
N VAL A 162 -2.31 9.45 9.57
CA VAL A 162 -1.23 9.62 8.60
C VAL A 162 -0.18 10.56 9.18
N ARG A 163 1.10 10.32 8.88
CA ARG A 163 2.18 11.27 9.17
C ARG A 163 3.14 11.32 8.00
N PHE A 164 3.70 12.50 7.75
CA PHE A 164 4.82 12.63 6.83
C PHE A 164 6.13 12.30 7.55
N THR A 165 6.98 11.51 6.92
CA THR A 165 8.34 11.21 7.38
C THR A 165 9.34 11.57 6.28
N ARG A 166 10.65 11.57 6.59
CA ARG A 166 11.70 11.75 5.56
C ARG A 166 11.62 10.74 4.41
N GLN A 167 10.92 9.63 4.60
CA GLN A 167 10.74 8.56 3.62
C GLN A 167 9.32 8.56 3.02
N GLY A 168 8.62 9.69 3.09
CA GLY A 168 7.24 9.87 2.61
C GLY A 168 6.18 9.60 3.67
N LEU A 169 4.93 9.48 3.21
CA LEU A 169 3.78 9.24 4.06
C LEU A 169 3.86 7.87 4.76
N ARG A 170 3.39 7.84 6.01
CA ARG A 170 3.23 6.65 6.82
C ARG A 170 1.84 6.61 7.39
N TYR A 171 1.19 5.47 7.22
CA TYR A 171 -0.18 5.21 7.65
C TYR A 171 -0.16 4.32 8.89
N TYR A 172 -0.92 4.72 9.90
CA TYR A 172 -1.00 4.06 11.19
C TYR A 172 -2.44 3.64 11.41
N PRO A 173 -2.80 2.41 11.04
CA PRO A 173 -4.19 1.98 11.09
C PRO A 173 -4.65 1.72 12.52
N SER A 174 -5.95 1.89 12.76
CA SER A 174 -6.59 1.23 13.88
C SER A 174 -6.51 -0.27 13.66
N ARG A 175 -5.86 -0.99 14.58
CA ARG A 175 -5.78 -2.45 14.63
C ARG A 175 -7.01 -3.06 15.27
N HIS A 176 -8.15 -2.40 15.11
CA HIS A 176 -9.49 -2.97 15.29
C HIS A 176 -10.08 -3.22 13.91
N TYR A 177 -9.41 -4.09 13.15
CA TYR A 177 -9.79 -4.37 11.78
C TYR A 177 -11.21 -4.94 11.71
N ARG A 178 -11.94 -4.64 10.64
CA ARG A 178 -13.21 -5.31 10.33
C ARG A 178 -12.96 -6.71 9.77
N LYS A 179 -11.92 -6.82 8.93
CA LYS A 179 -11.59 -8.00 8.14
C LYS A 179 -10.09 -8.06 7.88
N ILE A 180 -9.56 -9.27 7.88
CA ILE A 180 -8.18 -9.57 7.48
C ILE A 180 -8.24 -10.61 6.37
N GLU A 181 -7.51 -10.40 5.30
CA GLU A 181 -7.27 -11.42 4.28
C GLU A 181 -5.78 -11.76 4.23
N LEU A 182 -5.47 -13.05 4.30
CA LEU A 182 -4.11 -13.58 4.16
C LEU A 182 -3.91 -14.06 2.73
N TRP A 183 -2.82 -13.61 2.10
CA TRP A 183 -2.53 -13.84 0.71
C TRP A 183 -1.13 -14.42 0.53
N SER A 184 -1.00 -15.39 -0.38
CA SER A 184 0.29 -15.92 -0.82
C SER A 184 0.23 -16.25 -2.30
N LYS A 185 1.26 -15.86 -3.07
CA LYS A 185 1.37 -16.13 -4.51
C LYS A 185 0.09 -15.76 -5.29
N GLN A 186 -0.45 -14.56 -5.05
CA GLN A 186 -1.70 -14.06 -5.67
C GLN A 186 -2.99 -14.86 -5.34
N ILE A 187 -2.93 -15.79 -4.39
CA ILE A 187 -4.06 -16.59 -3.94
C ILE A 187 -4.43 -16.17 -2.51
N ARG A 188 -5.70 -15.82 -2.32
CA ARG A 188 -6.27 -15.59 -0.99
C ARG A 188 -6.38 -16.92 -0.26
N GLN A 189 -5.58 -17.08 0.79
CA GLN A 189 -5.48 -18.31 1.58
C GLN A 189 -6.57 -18.38 2.65
N ARG A 190 -6.78 -17.26 3.35
CA ARG A 190 -7.72 -17.21 4.48
C ARG A 190 -8.34 -15.82 4.61
N VAL A 191 -9.59 -15.80 5.03
CA VAL A 191 -10.31 -14.60 5.46
C VAL A 191 -10.61 -14.75 6.94
N VAL A 192 -10.39 -13.69 7.72
CA VAL A 192 -10.66 -13.62 9.15
C VAL A 192 -11.60 -12.44 9.40
N GLU A 193 -12.71 -12.71 10.08
CA GLU A 193 -13.78 -11.74 10.35
C GLU A 193 -14.33 -11.90 11.77
N GLY A 194 -15.06 -10.88 12.23
CA GLY A 194 -15.74 -10.90 13.53
C GLY A 194 -14.77 -11.10 14.70
N ARG A 195 -15.11 -12.02 15.61
CA ARG A 195 -14.34 -12.22 16.86
C ARG A 195 -12.93 -12.77 16.60
N GLU A 196 -12.72 -13.49 15.49
CA GLU A 196 -11.42 -14.07 15.15
C GLU A 196 -10.37 -13.02 14.77
N VAL A 197 -10.78 -11.83 14.35
CA VAL A 197 -9.86 -10.75 13.98
C VAL A 197 -8.97 -10.40 15.16
N ARG A 198 -9.54 -10.29 16.37
CA ARG A 198 -8.78 -9.91 17.55
C ARG A 198 -7.73 -10.96 17.89
N SER A 199 -8.12 -12.24 17.85
CA SER A 199 -7.19 -13.36 18.08
C SER A 199 -6.07 -13.40 17.04
N ALA A 200 -6.35 -13.10 15.77
CA ALA A 200 -5.32 -13.02 14.73
C ALA A 200 -4.32 -11.88 14.97
N ILE A 201 -4.80 -10.72 15.45
CA ILE A 201 -3.94 -9.59 15.81
C ILE A 201 -3.09 -9.92 17.03
N GLU A 202 -3.67 -10.51 18.08
CA GLU A 202 -2.94 -10.93 19.29
C GLU A 202 -1.86 -11.98 18.98
N GLU A 203 -2.16 -12.93 18.11
CA GLU A 203 -1.20 -13.91 17.64
C GLU A 203 -0.08 -13.29 16.80
N GLY A 204 -0.43 -12.37 15.89
CA GLY A 204 0.54 -11.61 15.10
C GLY A 204 1.44 -10.72 15.98
N LEU A 205 0.86 -10.08 17.00
CA LEU A 205 1.59 -9.34 18.02
C LEU A 205 2.57 -10.25 18.76
N ARG A 206 2.11 -11.39 19.27
CA ARG A 206 2.95 -12.35 20.01
C ARG A 206 4.12 -12.87 19.17
N LYS A 207 3.92 -13.05 17.86
CA LYS A 207 4.96 -13.50 16.93
C LYS A 207 5.93 -12.39 16.51
N GLY A 208 5.43 -11.16 16.32
CA GLY A 208 6.20 -10.04 15.80
C GLY A 208 6.88 -9.18 16.86
N LEU A 209 6.43 -9.25 18.12
CA LEU A 209 6.98 -8.44 19.21
C LEU A 209 8.21 -9.09 19.82
N GLN A 210 9.37 -8.55 19.46
CA GLN A 210 10.63 -8.76 20.21
C GLN A 210 10.95 -7.56 21.11
N ILE A 211 10.12 -6.51 21.07
CA ILE A 211 10.34 -5.24 21.76
C ILE A 211 9.34 -5.11 22.92
N PRO A 212 9.81 -4.91 24.17
CA PRO A 212 8.97 -4.68 25.34
C PRO A 212 8.02 -3.46 25.20
N PRO A 213 6.78 -3.50 25.76
CA PRO A 213 5.80 -2.41 25.64
C PRO A 213 6.20 -1.03 26.16
N ASP A 214 7.14 -0.96 27.10
CA ASP A 214 7.72 0.27 27.65
C ASP A 214 8.67 0.96 26.67
N GLN A 215 9.19 0.24 25.68
CA GLN A 215 10.06 0.77 24.62
C GLN A 215 9.28 1.16 23.36
N TRP A 216 7.97 0.95 23.34
CA TRP A 216 7.17 1.30 22.17
C TRP A 216 7.06 2.83 22.03
N PRO A 217 7.00 3.36 20.79
CA PRO A 217 6.69 4.77 20.59
C PRO A 217 5.39 5.14 21.29
N ALA A 218 5.33 6.30 21.94
CA ALA A 218 4.17 6.72 22.72
C ALA A 218 2.85 6.69 21.91
N TRP A 219 2.93 7.00 20.61
CA TRP A 219 1.78 6.97 19.71
C TRP A 219 1.26 5.56 19.39
N SER A 220 2.07 4.51 19.52
CA SER A 220 1.72 3.15 19.06
C SER A 220 0.53 2.54 19.79
N ARG A 221 0.30 2.96 21.04
CA ARG A 221 -0.81 2.50 21.88
C ARG A 221 -2.17 2.86 21.27
N SER A 222 -2.28 4.01 20.60
CA SER A 222 -3.52 4.46 19.97
C SER A 222 -4.03 3.50 18.90
N THR A 223 -3.11 2.77 18.26
CA THR A 223 -3.45 1.79 17.23
C THR A 223 -4.13 0.54 17.80
N LEU A 224 -3.93 0.23 19.10
CA LEU A 224 -4.46 -0.97 19.76
C LEU A 224 -5.62 -0.70 20.71
N ASP A 225 -5.69 0.49 21.29
CA ASP A 225 -6.71 0.86 22.29
C ASP A 225 -8.06 1.26 21.66
N GLY A 226 -8.09 1.45 20.34
CA GLY A 226 -9.30 1.79 19.60
C GLY A 226 -9.57 3.28 19.49
N SER A 227 -8.68 4.14 20.01
CA SER A 227 -8.76 5.60 19.86
C SER A 227 -8.70 6.07 18.41
N LEU A 228 -8.19 5.24 17.50
CA LEU A 228 -8.21 5.50 16.06
C LEU A 228 -9.50 5.02 15.35
N ASN A 229 -10.46 4.41 16.04
CA ASN A 229 -11.71 3.97 15.43
C ASN A 229 -12.54 5.18 14.99
N GLY A 230 -12.94 5.21 13.72
CA GLY A 230 -13.67 6.34 13.14
C GLY A 230 -12.80 7.57 12.86
N CYS A 231 -11.51 7.54 13.20
CA CYS A 231 -10.57 8.60 12.86
C CYS A 231 -10.17 8.46 11.39
N TRP A 232 -10.50 9.46 10.58
CA TRP A 232 -10.13 9.49 9.18
C TRP A 232 -9.40 10.79 8.84
N PRO A 233 -8.23 10.75 8.20
CA PRO A 233 -7.47 11.98 7.91
C PRO A 233 -8.23 12.98 7.04
N TRP A 234 -9.09 12.49 6.12
CA TRP A 234 -9.89 13.38 5.26
C TRP A 234 -10.92 14.22 6.01
N ASP A 235 -11.28 13.87 7.25
CA ASP A 235 -12.15 14.69 8.09
C ASP A 235 -11.36 15.83 8.80
N GLN A 236 -10.03 15.86 8.65
CA GLN A 236 -9.11 16.80 9.31
C GLN A 236 -8.42 17.71 8.29
N SER A 237 -9.20 18.49 7.54
CA SER A 237 -8.72 19.25 6.37
C SER A 237 -7.56 20.22 6.64
N GLU A 238 -7.40 20.69 7.87
CA GLU A 238 -6.31 21.59 8.27
C GLU A 238 -4.92 20.92 8.18
N GLU A 239 -4.85 19.59 8.31
CA GLU A 239 -3.59 18.84 8.20
C GLU A 239 -3.12 18.70 6.74
N LYS A 240 -4.02 18.85 5.76
CA LYS A 240 -3.72 18.68 4.34
C LYS A 240 -2.60 19.61 3.89
N GLU A 241 -2.74 20.90 4.17
CA GLU A 241 -1.79 21.91 3.66
C GLU A 241 -0.41 21.73 4.31
N GLN A 242 -0.37 21.34 5.58
CA GLN A 242 0.87 21.03 6.28
C GLN A 242 1.58 19.85 5.62
N LEU A 243 0.86 18.77 5.29
CA LEU A 243 1.44 17.61 4.62
C LEU A 243 1.93 17.95 3.20
N ILE A 244 1.19 18.77 2.45
CA ILE A 244 1.61 19.24 1.11
C ILE A 244 2.88 20.07 1.22
N GLN A 245 2.95 21.01 2.17
CA GLN A 245 4.13 21.84 2.38
C GLN A 245 5.36 20.99 2.73
N VAL A 246 5.19 20.01 3.62
CA VAL A 246 6.27 19.08 3.97
C VAL A 246 6.68 18.24 2.75
N ALA A 247 5.73 17.73 1.96
CA ALA A 247 6.00 16.96 0.76
C ALA A 247 6.82 17.76 -0.28
N ARG A 248 6.51 19.04 -0.46
CA ARG A 248 7.26 19.95 -1.34
C ARG A 248 8.67 20.24 -0.83
N SER A 249 8.83 20.40 0.48
CA SER A 249 10.15 20.67 1.09
C SER A 249 11.10 19.47 1.05
N ALA A 250 10.59 18.26 0.81
CA ALA A 250 11.36 17.03 0.74
C ALA A 250 11.83 16.69 -0.69
N ARG A 251 11.53 17.53 -1.69
CA ARG A 251 11.92 17.36 -3.09
C ARG A 251 13.27 18.01 -3.41
#